data_AF-A0A7X6SAZ4-F1
#
_entry.id   AF-A0A7X6SAZ4-F1
#
_cell.length_a   1.000
_cell.length_b   1.000
_cell.length_c   1.000
_cell.angle_alpha   90.00
_cell.angle_beta   90.00
_cell.angle_gamma   90.00
#
_symmetry.space_group_name_H-M   'P 1'
#
loop_
_entity.id
_entity.type
_entity.pdbx_description
1 polymer ?
#
loop_
_entity_poly.entity_id
_entity_poly.type
_entity_poly.pdbx_seq_one_letter_code
_entity_poly.pdbx_strand_id
1 'polypeptide(L)' 'MKKILMIATGGTIASKITEHGLAPAISSDELLSYVPEIKKYCYVDTIQLLNIDSTNIQPEHWVMMTET' A
#
# COMPACT_ATOMS: atom_id res chain seq x y z
N MET A 1 -2.84 22.56 -4.58
CA MET A 1 -2.38 21.16 -4.81
C MET A 1 -3.53 20.22 -4.53
N LYS A 2 -3.63 19.10 -5.25
CA LYS A 2 -4.66 18.08 -4.99
C LYS A 2 -4.35 17.33 -3.69
N LYS A 3 -5.41 16.89 -2.99
CA LYS A 3 -5.31 15.96 -1.86
C LYS A 3 -5.61 14.55 -2.38
N ILE A 4 -4.69 13.63 -2.16
CA ILE A 4 -4.78 12.24 -2.63
C ILE A 4 -4.64 11.32 -1.41
N LEU A 5 -5.50 10.32 -1.31
CA LEU A 5 -5.38 9.25 -0.33
C LEU A 5 -4.79 8.02 -1.01
N MET A 6 -3.66 7.52 -0.51
CA MET A 6 -3.08 6.26 -0.95
C MET A 6 -3.55 5.14 -0.03
N ILE A 7 -4.44 4.28 -0.54
CA ILE A 7 -4.92 3.09 0.16
C ILE A 7 -4.03 1.92 -0.26
N ALA A 8 -3.20 1.42 0.66
CA ALA A 8 -2.27 0.33 0.40
C ALA A 8 -2.88 -1.03 0.77
N THR A 9 -2.68 -2.02 -0.11
CA THR A 9 -3.21 -3.37 0.06
C THR A 9 -2.12 -4.46 0.13
N GLY A 10 -0.85 -4.08 -0.03
CA GLY A 10 0.29 -4.99 -0.13
C GLY A 10 0.75 -5.19 -1.57
N GLY A 11 0.93 -6.44 -1.97
CA GLY A 11 1.48 -6.82 -3.28
C GLY A 11 2.98 -6.56 -3.43
N THR A 12 3.53 -6.90 -4.59
CA THR A 12 4.98 -6.90 -4.86
C THR A 12 5.66 -5.55 -4.61
N ILE A 13 4.97 -4.44 -4.87
CA ILE A 13 5.50 -3.08 -4.64
C ILE A 13 5.83 -2.81 -3.16
N ALA A 14 5.15 -3.51 -2.24
CA ALA A 14 5.30 -3.38 -0.81
C ALA A 14 6.04 -4.60 -0.20
N SER A 15 6.73 -5.40 -1.00
CA SER A 15 7.40 -6.61 -0.52
C SER A 15 8.85 -6.39 -0.11
N LYS A 16 9.29 -7.13 0.92
CA LYS A 16 10.69 -7.28 1.32
C LYS A 16 11.11 -8.74 1.21
N ILE A 17 12.42 -8.96 1.07
CA ILE A 17 13.00 -10.30 1.15
C ILE A 17 12.91 -10.77 2.61
N THR A 18 12.29 -11.93 2.81
CA THR A 18 12.20 -12.63 4.09
C THR A 18 12.91 -13.98 3.99
N GLU A 19 13.04 -14.69 5.11
CA GLU A 19 13.58 -16.06 5.13
C GLU A 19 12.78 -17.06 4.29
N HIS A 20 11.50 -16.76 4.03
CA HIS A 20 10.60 -17.59 3.22
C HIS A 20 10.39 -17.06 1.79
N GLY A 21 11.21 -16.11 1.36
CA GLY A 21 11.11 -15.48 0.04
C GLY A 21 10.52 -14.07 0.11
N LEU A 22 10.03 -13.58 -1.03
CA LEU A 22 9.50 -12.22 -1.15
C LEU A 22 8.09 -12.15 -0.54
N ALA A 23 7.87 -11.29 0.45
CA ALA A 23 6.56 -11.15 1.09
C ALA A 23 6.22 -9.66 1.36
N PRO A 24 4.94 -9.25 1.23
CA PRO A 24 4.48 -7.91 1.58
C PRO A 24 4.78 -7.57 3.05
N ALA A 25 5.57 -6.52 3.27
CA ALA A 25 6.07 -6.15 4.60
C ALA A 25 6.37 -4.65 4.76
N ILE A 26 6.25 -3.87 3.67
CA ILE A 26 6.48 -2.42 3.66
C ILE A 26 5.17 -1.72 3.97
N SER A 27 5.18 -0.81 4.95
CA SER A 27 4.01 0.01 5.25
C SER A 27 3.80 1.11 4.20
N SER A 28 2.59 1.64 4.10
CA SER A 28 2.24 2.73 3.18
C SER A 28 3.07 3.99 3.40
N ASP A 29 3.38 4.31 4.66
CA ASP A 29 4.24 5.45 5.01
C ASP A 29 5.70 5.19 4.62
N GLU A 30 6.20 3.97 4.82
CA GLU A 30 7.54 3.58 4.38
C GLU A 30 7.64 3.64 2.86
N LEU A 31 6.62 3.17 2.13
CA LEU A 31 6.59 3.24 0.67
C LEU A 31 6.63 4.69 0.16
N LEU A 32 5.88 5.61 0.79
CA LEU A 32 5.96 7.04 0.47
C LEU A 32 7.32 7.64 0.78
N SER A 33 8.01 7.14 1.81
CA SER A 33 9.35 7.64 2.17
C SER A 33 10.38 7.43 1.05
N TYR A 34 10.16 6.44 0.18
CA TYR A 34 11.01 6.18 -0.98
C TYR A 34 10.77 7.13 -2.16
N VAL A 35 9.68 7.91 -2.16
CA VAL A 35 9.33 8.83 -3.25
C VAL A 35 9.02 10.24 -2.70
N PRO A 36 10.00 10.93 -2.08
CA PRO A 36 9.78 12.22 -1.45
C PRO A 36 9.32 13.31 -2.45
N GLU A 37 9.63 13.16 -3.75
CA GLU A 37 9.27 14.10 -4.81
C GLU A 37 7.75 14.22 -5.02
N ILE A 38 6.96 13.22 -4.60
CA ILE A 38 5.50 13.23 -4.76
C ILE A 38 4.86 14.48 -4.09
N LYS A 39 5.49 14.98 -3.03
CA LYS A 39 5.10 16.20 -2.29
C LYS A 39 5.10 17.46 -3.17
N LYS A 40 5.80 17.45 -4.31
CA LYS A 40 5.79 18.56 -5.28
C LYS A 40 4.49 18.60 -6.11
N TYR A 41 3.79 17.48 -6.23
CA TYR A 41 2.63 17.32 -7.12
C TYR A 41 1.30 17.31 -6.34
N CYS A 42 1.28 16.70 -5.16
CA CYS A 42 0.09 16.60 -4.32
C CYS A 42 0.41 16.55 -2.83
N TYR A 43 -0.62 16.83 -2.03
CA TYR A 43 -0.66 16.38 -0.65
C TYR A 43 -1.15 14.93 -0.66
N VAL A 44 -0.37 14.04 -0.06
CA VAL A 44 -0.69 12.62 0.00
C VAL A 44 -0.77 12.17 1.46
N ASP A 45 -1.89 11.56 1.81
CA ASP A 45 -2.09 10.83 3.07
C ASP A 45 -2.15 9.33 2.76
N THR A 46 -1.91 8.48 3.75
CA THR A 46 -1.94 7.02 3.55
C THR A 46 -2.85 6.29 4.53
N ILE A 47 -3.44 5.20 4.05
CA ILE A 47 -4.08 4.17 4.87
C ILE A 47 -3.51 2.83 4.45
N GLN A 48 -3.04 2.06 5.43
CA GLN A 48 -2.72 0.65 5.22
C GLN A 48 -3.99 -0.18 5.44
N LEU A 49 -4.67 -0.55 4.36
CA LEU A 49 -5.90 -1.34 4.45
C LEU A 49 -5.62 -2.83 4.63
N LEU A 50 -4.73 -3.35 3.81
CA LEU A 50 -4.29 -4.75 3.81
C LEU A 50 -2.78 -4.80 3.60
N ASN A 51 -2.15 -5.92 3.96
CA ASN A 51 -0.75 -6.17 3.61
C ASN A 51 -0.58 -7.64 3.19
N ILE A 52 -1.17 -7.99 2.04
CA ILE A 52 -1.19 -9.36 1.52
C ILE A 52 -0.70 -9.44 0.09
N ASP A 53 -0.33 -10.65 -0.34
CA ASP A 53 -0.06 -10.93 -1.75
C ASP A 53 -1.37 -10.84 -2.54
N SER A 54 -1.33 -10.26 -3.74
CA SER A 54 -2.54 -10.07 -4.54
C SER A 54 -3.20 -11.39 -4.96
N THR A 55 -2.45 -12.49 -5.01
CA THR A 55 -2.96 -13.85 -5.24
C THR A 55 -3.87 -14.35 -4.11
N ASN A 56 -3.79 -13.73 -2.92
CA ASN A 56 -4.62 -14.05 -1.75
C ASN A 56 -5.78 -13.08 -1.53
N ILE A 57 -6.01 -12.12 -2.44
CA ILE A 57 -7.17 -11.24 -2.39
C ILE A 57 -8.45 -12.06 -2.62
N GLN A 58 -9.50 -11.74 -1.87
CA GLN A 58 -10.75 -12.50 -1.80
C GLN A 58 -11.93 -11.51 -1.78
N PRO A 59 -13.18 -11.96 -2.04
CA PRO A 59 -14.33 -11.07 -2.13
C PRO A 59 -14.55 -10.17 -0.89
N GLU A 60 -14.25 -10.65 0.31
CA GLU A 60 -14.37 -9.89 1.55
C GLU A 60 -13.40 -8.70 1.58
N HIS A 61 -12.22 -8.87 0.99
CA HIS A 61 -11.24 -7.79 0.83
C HIS A 61 -11.74 -6.72 -0.16
N TRP A 62 -12.53 -7.09 -1.17
CA TRP A 62 -13.14 -6.11 -2.08
C TRP A 62 -14.19 -5.27 -1.37
N VAL A 63 -15.04 -5.91 -0.55
CA VAL A 63 -16.03 -5.19 0.28
C VAL A 63 -15.31 -4.18 1.17
N MET A 64 -14.24 -4.60 1.84
CA MET A 64 -13.41 -3.70 2.65
C MET A 64 -12.90 -2.48 1.87
N MET A 65 -12.43 -2.66 0.62
CA MET A 65 -11.99 -1.55 -0.24
C MET A 65 -13.13 -0.59 -0.61
N THR A 66 -14.37 -1.07 -0.74
CA THR A 66 -15.52 -0.21 -1.06
C THR A 66 -16.06 0.55 0.16
N GLU A 67 -15.80 0.05 1.36
CA GLU A 67 -16.26 0.64 2.62
C GLU A 67 -15.22 1.58 3.27
N THR A 68 -13.99 1.59 2.76
CA THR A 68 -12.90 2.49 3.17
C THR A 68 -13.06 3.86 2.54
#